data_AF-A0A9P9CYF6-F1
#
_entry.id   AF-A0A9P9CYF6-F1
#
_cell.length_a   1.000
_cell.length_b   1.000
_cell.length_c   1.000
_cell.angle_alpha   90.00
_cell.angle_beta   90.00
_cell.angle_gamma   90.00
#
_symmetry.space_group_name_H-M   'P 1'
#
loop_
_entity.id
_entity.type
_entity.pdbx_description
1 polymer ?
#
loop_
_entity_poly.entity_id
_entity_poly.type
_entity_poly.pdbx_seq_one_letter_code
_entity_poly.pdbx_strand_id
1 'polypeptide(L)'
;MATESSPNATSHLKRCYPLAFVTIESMISPAAKRIAPCNDHEPDAQAKCLQFCSSFYERLPAELRVMVYRYISTAQYVPVHEKGYRRGWAKYWCQRPATPADYWGYRRQWNVNYVGEDVLQELAENWYKTSVFNISGGRRWIEDFFSHDRWGLGLVPSKLITTIEVDVEVKMRTIQNLQSGEDYHDWENKVLKIFNEFRACRKGLMIKINIVENGALRPLHQIFEFIFPTMRTLREAGFRTQLTLHGTNGAIFDAAEFSPEGFVLAHTEHVVKPLREKLAQRELVRVTKQDEDEQAQQLFLDTFTTP
;
A
#
# COMPACT_ATOMS: atom_id res chain seq x y z
N MET A 1 48.17 -2.87 32.12
CA MET A 1 47.64 -2.55 30.78
C MET A 1 46.63 -3.60 30.42
N ALA A 2 45.37 -3.36 30.78
CA ALA A 2 44.24 -4.23 30.49
C ALA A 2 43.26 -3.41 29.65
N THR A 3 42.92 -3.91 28.46
CA THR A 3 41.96 -3.29 27.54
C THR A 3 40.57 -3.73 27.94
N GLU A 4 39.80 -2.83 28.55
CA GLU A 4 38.38 -3.03 28.80
C GLU A 4 37.58 -2.87 27.51
N SER A 5 36.71 -3.85 27.28
CA SER A 5 35.81 -3.96 26.15
C SER A 5 34.36 -3.75 26.59
N SER A 6 33.60 -3.06 25.72
CA SER A 6 32.11 -3.08 25.59
C SER A 6 31.32 -2.04 26.43
N PRO A 7 30.10 -1.61 26.03
CA PRO A 7 29.30 -2.02 24.86
C PRO A 7 28.73 -0.89 23.97
N ASN A 8 28.51 -1.26 22.69
CA ASN A 8 27.73 -0.50 21.71
C ASN A 8 26.26 -0.37 22.13
N ALA A 9 25.83 0.85 22.41
CA ALA A 9 24.44 1.21 22.62
C ALA A 9 23.72 1.36 21.26
N THR A 10 23.12 0.26 20.80
CA THR A 10 22.23 0.30 19.62
C THR A 10 20.85 0.77 20.07
N SER A 11 20.58 2.07 19.88
CA SER A 11 19.28 2.66 20.20
C SER A 11 18.19 2.14 19.24
N HIS A 12 17.25 1.36 19.77
CA HIS A 12 16.03 0.97 19.07
C HIS A 12 15.07 2.17 19.00
N LEU A 13 15.20 3.00 17.96
CA LEU A 13 14.14 3.94 17.57
C LEU A 13 12.93 3.14 17.07
N LYS A 14 11.97 2.89 17.97
CA LYS A 14 10.60 2.50 17.62
C LYS A 14 9.99 3.63 16.78
N ARG A 15 9.97 3.47 15.45
CA ARG A 15 9.20 4.33 14.55
C ARG A 15 7.71 4.04 14.75
N CYS A 16 7.02 4.99 15.36
CA CYS A 16 5.56 5.09 15.33
C CYS A 16 5.14 5.53 13.92
N TYR A 17 4.54 4.63 13.15
CA TYR A 17 3.73 5.01 11.99
C TYR A 17 2.31 5.24 12.50
N PRO A 18 1.70 6.45 12.38
CA PRO A 18 0.29 6.62 12.60
C PRO A 18 -0.44 6.29 11.29
N LEU A 19 -0.44 5.01 10.90
CA LEU A 19 -1.47 4.50 10.02
C LEU A 19 -2.54 3.91 10.92
N ALA A 20 -3.40 4.79 11.46
CA ALA A 20 -4.66 4.38 12.04
C ALA A 20 -5.56 3.89 10.90
N PHE A 21 -5.32 2.67 10.42
CA PHE A 21 -6.34 1.88 9.77
C PHE A 21 -7.35 1.53 10.86
N VAL A 22 -8.38 2.37 10.98
CA VAL A 22 -9.62 1.99 11.65
C VAL A 22 -10.23 0.89 10.79
N THR A 23 -9.83 -0.36 11.04
CA THR A 23 -10.59 -1.50 10.55
C THR A 23 -11.95 -1.45 11.22
N ILE A 24 -13.01 -1.85 10.53
CA ILE A 24 -14.35 -2.02 11.14
C ILE A 24 -14.27 -2.92 12.40
N GLU A 25 -13.23 -3.75 12.52
CA GLU A 25 -12.88 -4.53 13.71
C GLU A 25 -12.54 -3.70 14.96
N SER A 26 -12.06 -2.46 14.85
CA SER A 26 -11.80 -1.59 16.02
C SER A 26 -13.08 -0.95 16.58
N MET A 27 -14.21 -1.06 15.88
CA MET A 27 -15.54 -0.66 16.36
C MET A 27 -16.34 -1.85 16.94
N ILE A 28 -15.87 -3.08 16.73
CA ILE A 28 -16.48 -4.28 17.30
C ILE A 28 -15.82 -4.52 18.66
N SER A 29 -16.64 -4.42 19.72
CA SER A 29 -16.20 -4.57 21.12
C SER A 29 -15.25 -5.75 21.34
N PRO A 30 -14.19 -5.60 22.17
CA PRO A 30 -13.33 -6.70 22.60
C PRO A 30 -14.08 -7.90 23.21
N ALA A 31 -15.35 -7.70 23.62
CA ALA A 31 -16.23 -8.75 24.11
C ALA A 31 -16.67 -9.77 23.03
N ALA A 32 -16.53 -9.46 21.74
CA ALA A 32 -16.87 -10.41 20.65
C ALA A 32 -15.84 -11.54 20.45
N LYS A 33 -14.75 -11.58 21.23
CA LYS A 33 -13.59 -12.46 20.97
C LYS A 33 -13.64 -13.85 21.61
N ARG A 34 -14.74 -14.27 22.23
CA ARG A 34 -14.89 -15.63 22.79
C ARG A 34 -16.31 -16.18 22.71
N ILE A 35 -16.97 -16.05 21.55
CA ILE A 35 -18.08 -16.95 21.25
C ILE A 35 -17.45 -18.18 20.63
N ALA A 36 -17.35 -19.27 21.40
CA ALA A 36 -17.05 -20.58 20.84
C ALA A 36 -18.06 -20.85 19.71
N PRO A 37 -17.64 -21.32 18.54
CA PRO A 37 -18.59 -21.62 17.48
C PRO A 37 -19.53 -22.72 17.98
N CYS A 38 -20.78 -22.38 18.24
CA CYS A 38 -21.85 -23.36 18.39
C CYS A 38 -22.01 -24.03 17.02
N ASN A 39 -21.39 -25.19 16.86
CA ASN A 39 -21.39 -25.97 15.62
C ASN A 39 -22.76 -26.62 15.31
N ASP A 40 -23.71 -26.57 16.23
CA ASP A 40 -25.01 -27.27 16.11
C ASP A 40 -25.99 -26.62 15.11
N HIS A 41 -25.66 -25.43 14.56
CA HIS A 41 -26.47 -24.74 13.55
C HIS A 41 -25.80 -24.61 12.18
N GLU A 42 -24.65 -25.25 11.98
CA GLU A 42 -23.88 -25.09 10.74
C GLU A 42 -24.62 -25.58 9.48
N PRO A 43 -25.32 -26.74 9.49
CA PRO A 43 -26.06 -27.21 8.30
C PRO A 43 -27.21 -26.28 7.90
N ASP A 44 -27.97 -25.78 8.88
CA ASP A 44 -29.10 -24.86 8.64
C ASP A 44 -28.61 -23.52 8.10
N ALA A 45 -27.51 -23.00 8.66
CA ALA A 45 -26.90 -21.76 8.18
C ALA A 45 -26.36 -21.93 6.75
N GLN A 46 -25.69 -23.04 6.46
CA GLN A 46 -25.20 -23.36 5.13
C GLN A 46 -26.34 -23.44 4.12
N ALA A 47 -27.40 -24.20 4.42
CA ALA A 47 -28.56 -24.35 3.53
C ALA A 47 -29.25 -23.01 3.25
N LYS A 48 -29.44 -22.17 4.28
CA LYS A 48 -30.02 -20.82 4.12
C LYS A 48 -29.13 -19.89 3.29
N CYS A 49 -27.81 -19.92 3.52
CA CYS A 49 -26.86 -19.14 2.73
C CYS A 49 -26.89 -19.57 1.26
N LEU A 50 -26.88 -20.87 0.99
CA LEU A 50 -26.91 -21.40 -0.38
C LEU A 50 -28.20 -21.01 -1.09
N GLN A 51 -29.36 -21.21 -0.45
CA GLN A 51 -30.66 -20.82 -0.99
C GLN A 51 -30.72 -19.31 -1.31
N PHE A 52 -30.19 -18.48 -0.41
CA PHE A 52 -30.10 -17.05 -0.65
C PHE A 52 -29.19 -16.74 -1.85
N CYS A 53 -28.01 -17.33 -1.93
CA CYS A 53 -27.05 -17.09 -3.01
C CYS A 53 -27.58 -17.55 -4.37
N SER A 54 -28.24 -18.70 -4.46
CA SER A 54 -28.90 -19.16 -5.69
C SER A 54 -30.01 -18.20 -6.13
N SER A 55 -30.90 -17.80 -5.20
CA SER A 55 -31.98 -16.84 -5.50
C SER A 55 -31.43 -15.47 -5.91
N PHE A 56 -30.37 -15.01 -5.24
CA PHE A 56 -29.64 -13.79 -5.57
C PHE A 56 -29.06 -13.86 -7.00
N TYR A 57 -28.42 -14.98 -7.35
CA TYR A 57 -27.82 -15.19 -8.66
C TYR A 57 -28.87 -15.23 -9.78
N GLU A 58 -29.97 -15.95 -9.57
CA GLU A 58 -31.04 -16.12 -10.57
C GLU A 58 -31.86 -14.85 -10.79
N ARG A 59 -32.13 -14.07 -9.73
CA ARG A 59 -33.08 -12.95 -9.79
C ARG A 59 -32.45 -11.61 -10.12
N LEU A 60 -31.20 -11.39 -9.74
CA LEU A 60 -30.52 -10.12 -10.03
C LEU A 60 -29.80 -10.19 -11.38
N PRO A 61 -29.94 -9.17 -12.24
CA PRO A 61 -29.07 -9.00 -13.40
C PRO A 61 -27.59 -8.94 -13.01
N ALA A 62 -26.72 -9.40 -13.91
CA ALA A 62 -25.28 -9.51 -13.67
C ALA A 62 -24.66 -8.17 -13.23
N GLU A 63 -25.13 -7.04 -13.76
CA GLU A 63 -24.63 -5.71 -13.43
C GLU A 63 -24.87 -5.35 -11.96
N LEU A 64 -26.06 -5.70 -11.42
CA LEU A 64 -26.39 -5.47 -10.01
C LEU A 64 -25.60 -6.41 -9.10
N ARG A 65 -25.35 -7.66 -9.54
CA ARG A 65 -24.50 -8.60 -8.79
C ARG A 65 -23.08 -8.07 -8.67
N VAL A 66 -22.49 -7.58 -9.77
CA VAL A 66 -21.15 -6.95 -9.76
C VAL A 66 -21.10 -5.76 -8.79
N MET A 67 -22.14 -4.93 -8.73
CA MET A 67 -22.21 -3.84 -7.76
C MET A 67 -22.17 -4.36 -6.31
N VAL A 68 -22.95 -5.39 -5.99
CA VAL A 68 -22.95 -6.02 -4.66
C VAL A 68 -21.59 -6.66 -4.35
N TYR A 69 -21.02 -7.41 -5.29
CA TYR A 69 -19.71 -8.04 -5.14
C TYR A 69 -18.61 -7.03 -4.87
N ARG A 70 -18.69 -5.83 -5.45
CA ARG A 70 -17.75 -4.75 -5.16
C ARG A 70 -17.72 -4.40 -3.67
N TYR A 71 -18.82 -4.51 -2.93
CA TYR A 71 -18.84 -4.24 -1.49
C TYR A 71 -18.36 -5.42 -0.64
N ILE A 72 -18.56 -6.66 -1.09
CA ILE A 72 -18.31 -7.84 -0.26
C ILE A 72 -17.00 -8.58 -0.57
N SER A 73 -16.45 -8.45 -1.79
CA SER A 73 -15.19 -9.08 -2.17
C SER A 73 -14.04 -8.09 -2.30
N THR A 74 -14.25 -6.85 -2.76
CA THR A 74 -13.13 -5.93 -3.04
C THR A 74 -12.22 -5.74 -1.84
N ALA A 75 -10.95 -6.07 -2.02
CA ALA A 75 -9.90 -5.75 -1.08
C ALA A 75 -9.23 -4.44 -1.51
N GLN A 76 -9.20 -3.46 -0.61
CA GLN A 76 -8.52 -2.18 -0.89
C GLN A 76 -7.03 -2.39 -1.18
N TYR A 77 -6.43 -3.41 -0.56
CA TYR A 77 -5.01 -3.71 -0.69
C TYR A 77 -4.77 -5.20 -0.42
N VAL A 78 -4.21 -5.92 -1.40
CA VAL A 78 -3.84 -7.33 -1.31
C VAL A 78 -2.34 -7.45 -1.50
N PRO A 79 -1.57 -7.69 -0.43
CA PRO A 79 -0.13 -7.83 -0.56
C PRO A 79 0.24 -9.19 -1.20
N VAL A 80 1.09 -9.13 -2.22
CA VAL A 80 1.63 -10.25 -2.97
C VAL A 80 3.12 -10.38 -2.60
N HIS A 81 3.39 -10.98 -1.44
CA HIS A 81 4.74 -11.20 -0.93
C HIS A 81 4.97 -12.66 -0.53
N GLU A 82 6.23 -13.02 -0.31
CA GLU A 82 6.64 -14.38 0.09
C GLU A 82 5.91 -14.88 1.35
N LYS A 83 5.66 -16.21 1.37
CA LYS A 83 5.12 -16.94 2.52
C LYS A 83 5.93 -16.62 3.79
N GLY A 84 5.41 -15.76 4.65
CA GLY A 84 6.04 -15.49 5.95
C GLY A 84 5.86 -14.08 6.48
N TYR A 85 5.51 -13.11 5.63
CA TYR A 85 5.32 -11.74 6.10
C TYR A 85 4.14 -11.65 7.08
N ARG A 86 4.38 -10.97 8.20
CA ARG A 86 3.50 -10.51 9.31
C ARG A 86 2.14 -11.22 9.53
N ARG A 87 1.92 -11.71 10.75
CA ARG A 87 0.60 -12.17 11.23
C ARG A 87 -0.45 -11.06 11.01
N GLY A 88 -1.61 -11.41 10.43
CA GLY A 88 -2.78 -10.52 10.32
C GLY A 88 -3.03 -9.88 8.96
N TRP A 89 -2.15 -10.04 7.97
CA TRP A 89 -2.39 -9.55 6.61
C TRP A 89 -2.87 -10.72 5.74
N ALA A 90 -3.91 -10.49 4.96
CA ALA A 90 -4.46 -11.51 4.08
C ALA A 90 -3.47 -11.79 2.94
N LYS A 91 -2.75 -12.92 3.01
CA LYS A 91 -1.68 -13.26 2.06
C LYS A 91 -2.26 -13.79 0.77
N TYR A 92 -1.65 -13.51 -0.38
CA TYR A 92 -2.02 -14.14 -1.65
C TYR A 92 -1.80 -15.66 -1.63
N TRP A 93 -0.63 -16.10 -1.16
CA TRP A 93 -0.13 -17.48 -1.26
C TRP A 93 -0.52 -18.42 -0.11
N CYS A 94 -1.65 -18.18 0.57
CA CYS A 94 -2.11 -19.08 1.62
C CYS A 94 -2.42 -20.47 1.03
N GLN A 95 -1.85 -21.52 1.63
CA GLN A 95 -2.18 -22.89 1.26
C GLN A 95 -3.62 -23.19 1.67
N ARG A 96 -4.33 -23.96 0.83
CA ARG A 96 -5.62 -24.55 1.17
C ARG A 96 -5.40 -25.87 1.94
N PRO A 97 -6.28 -26.22 2.89
CA PRO A 97 -7.49 -25.50 3.32
C PRO A 97 -7.14 -24.18 4.03
N ALA A 98 -8.00 -23.18 3.86
CA ALA A 98 -7.78 -21.85 4.41
C ALA A 98 -7.56 -21.93 5.92
N THR A 99 -6.34 -21.62 6.36
CA THR A 99 -6.07 -21.48 7.79
C THR A 99 -6.74 -20.21 8.31
N PRO A 100 -6.97 -20.04 9.63
CA PRO A 100 -7.44 -18.77 10.19
C PRO A 100 -6.54 -17.56 9.84
N ALA A 101 -5.30 -17.80 9.41
CA ALA A 101 -4.40 -16.77 8.90
C ALA A 101 -4.74 -16.30 7.46
N ASP A 102 -5.53 -17.09 6.72
CA ASP A 102 -6.14 -16.68 5.45
C ASP A 102 -7.46 -15.96 5.73
N TYR A 103 -7.35 -14.67 6.05
CA TYR A 103 -8.50 -13.80 6.33
C TYR A 103 -9.60 -13.86 5.25
N TRP A 104 -9.20 -14.04 3.98
CA TRP A 104 -10.17 -14.17 2.90
C TRP A 104 -10.70 -15.60 2.85
N GLY A 105 -9.84 -16.60 2.68
CA GLY A 105 -10.27 -18.00 2.52
C GLY A 105 -11.06 -18.58 3.69
N TYR A 106 -10.89 -18.05 4.91
CA TYR A 106 -11.64 -18.51 6.09
C TYR A 106 -13.09 -18.01 6.14
N ARG A 107 -13.42 -16.93 5.41
CA ARG A 107 -14.78 -16.37 5.44
C ARG A 107 -15.75 -17.25 4.64
N ARG A 108 -16.95 -17.46 5.18
CA ARG A 108 -18.01 -18.29 4.56
C ARG A 108 -18.35 -17.91 3.12
N GLN A 109 -18.24 -16.63 2.77
CA GLN A 109 -18.47 -16.15 1.39
C GLN A 109 -17.49 -16.72 0.34
N TRP A 110 -16.36 -17.29 0.76
CA TRP A 110 -15.37 -17.92 -0.14
C TRP A 110 -15.44 -19.44 -0.12
N ASN A 111 -16.41 -20.02 0.59
CA ASN A 111 -16.63 -21.45 0.67
C ASN A 111 -17.77 -21.84 -0.28
N VAL A 112 -17.46 -22.69 -1.26
CA VAL A 112 -18.40 -23.18 -2.28
C VAL A 112 -19.66 -23.81 -1.66
N ASN A 113 -19.53 -24.47 -0.50
CA ASN A 113 -20.65 -25.12 0.18
C ASN A 113 -21.71 -24.13 0.70
N TYR A 114 -21.33 -22.85 0.89
CA TYR A 114 -22.21 -21.80 1.40
C TYR A 114 -22.79 -20.92 0.29
N VAL A 115 -22.07 -20.74 -0.82
CA VAL A 115 -22.46 -19.77 -1.86
C VAL A 115 -22.80 -20.41 -3.20
N GLY A 116 -22.36 -21.64 -3.45
CA GLY A 116 -22.47 -22.31 -4.75
C GLY A 116 -21.33 -21.95 -5.70
N GLU A 117 -21.13 -22.76 -6.75
CA GLU A 117 -20.02 -22.60 -7.70
C GLU A 117 -20.12 -21.31 -8.51
N ASP A 118 -21.30 -21.02 -9.08
CA ASP A 118 -21.51 -19.84 -9.93
C ASP A 118 -21.23 -18.53 -9.20
N VAL A 119 -21.77 -18.39 -7.98
CA VAL A 119 -21.57 -17.20 -7.15
C VAL A 119 -20.12 -17.10 -6.72
N LEU A 120 -19.47 -18.20 -6.34
CA LEU A 120 -18.06 -18.19 -5.96
C LEU A 120 -17.18 -17.74 -7.15
N GLN A 121 -17.51 -18.19 -8.36
CA GLN A 121 -16.79 -17.81 -9.58
C GLN A 121 -16.94 -16.32 -9.88
N GLU A 122 -18.16 -15.77 -9.92
CA GLU A 122 -18.35 -14.33 -10.15
C GLU A 122 -17.71 -13.47 -9.03
N LEU A 123 -17.78 -13.94 -7.79
CA LEU A 123 -17.17 -13.28 -6.64
C LEU A 123 -15.63 -13.22 -6.76
N ALA A 124 -15.00 -14.32 -7.16
CA ALA A 124 -13.57 -14.44 -7.37
C ALA A 124 -13.09 -13.61 -8.57
N GLU A 125 -13.84 -13.62 -9.67
CA GLU A 125 -13.57 -12.74 -10.81
C GLU A 125 -13.66 -11.26 -10.42
N ASN A 126 -14.70 -10.88 -9.68
CA ASN A 126 -14.87 -9.51 -9.20
C ASN A 126 -13.69 -9.12 -8.30
N TRP A 127 -13.24 -10.00 -7.42
CA TRP A 127 -12.10 -9.74 -6.55
C TRP A 127 -10.82 -9.42 -7.32
N TYR A 128 -10.48 -10.19 -8.36
CA TYR A 128 -9.34 -9.86 -9.22
C TYR A 128 -9.55 -8.54 -9.98
N LYS A 129 -10.78 -8.28 -10.44
CA LYS A 129 -11.10 -7.06 -11.20
C LYS A 129 -11.09 -5.81 -10.34
N THR A 130 -11.51 -5.84 -9.08
CA THR A 130 -11.70 -4.62 -8.28
C THR A 130 -10.64 -4.38 -7.22
N SER A 131 -9.92 -5.42 -6.80
CA SER A 131 -8.90 -5.28 -5.75
C SER A 131 -7.60 -4.67 -6.28
N VAL A 132 -6.84 -4.02 -5.39
CA VAL A 132 -5.50 -3.53 -5.69
C VAL A 132 -4.47 -4.53 -5.17
N PHE A 133 -3.66 -5.07 -6.05
CA PHE A 133 -2.63 -6.04 -5.71
C PHE A 133 -1.29 -5.36 -5.58
N ASN A 134 -0.73 -5.35 -4.38
CA ASN A 134 0.56 -4.72 -4.13
C ASN A 134 1.68 -5.76 -4.20
N ILE A 135 2.64 -5.52 -5.08
CA ILE A 135 3.79 -6.38 -5.31
C ILE A 135 5.02 -5.72 -4.65
N SER A 136 5.00 -5.62 -3.33
CA SER A 136 6.17 -5.28 -2.52
C SER A 136 6.96 -6.55 -2.20
N GLY A 137 8.24 -6.63 -2.58
CA GLY A 137 9.13 -7.72 -2.09
C GLY A 137 9.83 -8.59 -3.14
N GLY A 138 9.83 -8.18 -4.40
CA GLY A 138 10.76 -8.72 -5.41
C GLY A 138 10.14 -9.67 -6.44
N ARG A 139 10.96 -9.95 -7.46
CA ARG A 139 10.57 -10.52 -8.77
C ARG A 139 9.88 -11.88 -8.72
N ARG A 140 10.30 -12.76 -7.80
CA ARG A 140 10.04 -14.20 -7.88
C ARG A 140 8.56 -14.57 -7.98
N TRP A 141 7.67 -13.68 -7.56
CA TRP A 141 6.24 -13.96 -7.42
C TRP A 141 5.38 -13.36 -8.52
N ILE A 142 5.93 -12.53 -9.41
CA ILE A 142 5.12 -11.82 -10.40
C ILE A 142 4.58 -12.81 -11.44
N GLU A 143 5.46 -13.65 -11.99
CA GLU A 143 5.09 -14.69 -12.95
C GLU A 143 4.07 -15.67 -12.34
N ASP A 144 4.36 -16.15 -11.13
CA ASP A 144 3.45 -17.03 -10.39
C ASP A 144 2.11 -16.32 -10.13
N PHE A 145 2.11 -15.06 -9.70
CA PHE A 145 0.90 -14.31 -9.35
C PHE A 145 -0.05 -14.20 -10.54
N PHE A 146 0.50 -14.00 -11.74
CA PHE A 146 -0.29 -13.86 -12.95
C PHE A 146 -0.82 -15.18 -13.52
N SER A 147 -0.21 -16.30 -13.15
CA SER A 147 -0.58 -17.64 -13.63
C SER A 147 -1.33 -18.48 -12.58
N HIS A 148 -1.17 -18.17 -11.29
CA HIS A 148 -1.72 -18.96 -10.20
C HIS A 148 -3.11 -18.50 -9.82
N ASP A 149 -4.10 -19.33 -10.13
CA ASP A 149 -5.45 -19.15 -9.61
C ASP A 149 -5.52 -19.49 -8.11
N ARG A 150 -5.51 -18.45 -7.28
CA ARG A 150 -5.70 -18.57 -5.83
C ARG A 150 -6.95 -19.38 -5.46
N TRP A 151 -8.02 -19.27 -6.25
CA TRP A 151 -9.31 -19.84 -5.89
C TRP A 151 -9.50 -21.28 -6.42
N GLY A 152 -8.60 -21.75 -7.29
CA GLY A 152 -8.68 -23.09 -7.88
C GLY A 152 -9.94 -23.32 -8.71
N LEU A 153 -10.45 -22.26 -9.34
CA LEU A 153 -11.65 -22.24 -10.17
C LEU A 153 -11.32 -22.21 -11.68
N GLY A 154 -10.04 -22.34 -12.05
CA GLY A 154 -9.58 -22.26 -13.44
C GLY A 154 -9.49 -20.83 -13.97
N LEU A 155 -9.46 -19.83 -13.08
CA LEU A 155 -9.31 -18.42 -13.46
C LEU A 155 -7.89 -18.12 -13.94
N VAL A 156 -7.75 -17.12 -14.81
CA VAL A 156 -6.45 -16.66 -15.30
C VAL A 156 -6.22 -15.23 -14.79
N PRO A 157 -5.50 -15.04 -13.66
CA PRO A 157 -5.36 -13.73 -13.01
C PRO A 157 -4.86 -12.62 -13.94
N SER A 158 -3.90 -12.93 -14.82
CA SER A 158 -3.35 -11.98 -15.81
C SER A 158 -4.39 -11.35 -16.74
N LYS A 159 -5.53 -12.02 -16.95
CA LYS A 159 -6.66 -11.53 -17.76
C LYS A 159 -7.68 -10.74 -16.94
N LEU A 160 -7.73 -10.91 -15.63
CA LEU A 160 -8.76 -10.34 -14.75
C LEU A 160 -8.30 -9.07 -14.03
N ILE A 161 -7.04 -9.04 -13.59
CA ILE A 161 -6.49 -7.96 -12.77
C ILE A 161 -6.55 -6.62 -13.50
N THR A 162 -7.14 -5.61 -12.84
CA THR A 162 -7.21 -4.24 -13.38
C THR A 162 -6.15 -3.31 -12.83
N THR A 163 -5.66 -3.56 -11.61
CA THR A 163 -4.85 -2.60 -10.86
C THR A 163 -3.79 -3.31 -10.05
N ILE A 164 -2.55 -2.90 -10.25
CA ILE A 164 -1.37 -3.35 -9.51
C ILE A 164 -0.69 -2.14 -8.91
N GLU A 165 -0.17 -2.34 -7.72
CA GLU A 165 0.64 -1.37 -7.01
C GLU A 165 2.03 -1.93 -6.78
N VAL A 166 3.05 -1.12 -7.02
CA VAL A 166 4.46 -1.49 -6.88
C VAL A 166 5.11 -0.47 -5.96
N ASP A 167 5.50 -0.92 -4.78
CA ASP A 167 6.30 -0.11 -3.86
C ASP A 167 7.77 -0.19 -4.27
N VAL A 168 8.28 0.95 -4.72
CA VAL A 168 9.69 1.16 -5.01
C VAL A 168 10.29 1.83 -3.79
N GLU A 169 10.87 1.02 -2.91
CA GLU A 169 11.57 1.52 -1.73
C GLU A 169 12.91 2.16 -2.13
N VAL A 170 13.11 3.40 -1.73
CA VAL A 170 14.35 4.13 -1.94
C VAL A 170 15.06 4.25 -0.60
N LYS A 171 16.12 3.45 -0.41
CA LYS A 171 16.90 3.48 0.83
C LYS A 171 17.95 4.57 0.75
N MET A 172 18.18 5.25 1.87
CA MET A 172 19.21 6.30 1.97
C MET A 172 20.63 5.78 1.64
N ARG A 173 20.92 4.50 1.95
CA ARG A 173 22.18 3.86 1.55
C ARG A 173 22.31 3.71 0.05
N THR A 174 21.24 3.32 -0.63
CA THR A 174 21.21 3.27 -2.10
C THR A 174 21.56 4.63 -2.66
N ILE A 175 20.98 5.73 -2.14
CA ILE A 175 21.29 7.12 -2.52
C ILE A 175 22.77 7.47 -2.32
N GLN A 176 23.33 7.14 -1.17
CA GLN A 176 24.75 7.42 -0.87
C GLN A 176 25.67 6.62 -1.80
N ASN A 177 25.29 5.38 -2.11
CA ASN A 177 26.00 4.49 -3.01
C ASN A 177 25.69 4.74 -4.50
N LEU A 178 24.73 5.62 -4.85
CA LEU A 178 24.58 6.11 -6.23
C LEU A 178 25.87 6.80 -6.69
N GLN A 179 26.61 7.41 -5.75
CA GLN A 179 27.91 7.99 -6.04
C GLN A 179 28.98 6.95 -6.40
N SER A 180 28.79 5.67 -6.04
CA SER A 180 29.69 4.56 -6.36
C SER A 180 29.22 3.69 -7.54
N GLY A 181 28.05 3.97 -8.14
CA GLY A 181 27.56 3.34 -9.39
C GLY A 181 26.98 1.91 -9.26
N GLU A 182 27.57 1.04 -8.43
CA GLU A 182 27.18 -0.38 -8.36
C GLU A 182 25.75 -0.62 -7.82
N ASP A 183 25.34 0.09 -6.76
CA ASP A 183 24.03 -0.09 -6.13
C ASP A 183 22.88 0.50 -6.96
N TYR A 184 23.17 1.49 -7.82
CA TYR A 184 22.15 2.07 -8.69
C TYR A 184 21.69 1.06 -9.74
N HIS A 185 22.64 0.44 -10.45
CA HIS A 185 22.32 -0.50 -11.50
C HIS A 185 21.59 -1.73 -10.98
N ASP A 186 21.87 -2.21 -9.78
CA ASP A 186 21.10 -3.32 -9.20
C ASP A 186 19.65 -2.93 -8.93
N TRP A 187 19.40 -1.74 -8.37
CA TRP A 187 18.05 -1.21 -8.17
C TRP A 187 17.33 -0.98 -9.50
N GLU A 188 18.00 -0.36 -10.47
CA GLU A 188 17.53 -0.12 -11.83
C GLU A 188 17.08 -1.43 -12.50
N ASN A 189 17.96 -2.43 -12.47
CA ASN A 189 17.70 -3.75 -13.03
C ASN A 189 16.54 -4.46 -12.33
N LYS A 190 16.37 -4.30 -11.01
CA LYS A 190 15.23 -4.87 -10.29
C LYS A 190 13.91 -4.25 -10.77
N VAL A 191 13.88 -2.92 -10.89
CA VAL A 191 12.69 -2.19 -11.32
C VAL A 191 12.36 -2.50 -12.79
N LEU A 192 13.35 -2.46 -13.69
CA LEU A 192 13.16 -2.83 -15.11
C LEU A 192 12.66 -4.26 -15.27
N LYS A 193 13.19 -5.20 -14.47
CA LYS A 193 12.70 -6.59 -14.49
C LYS A 193 11.23 -6.68 -14.10
N ILE A 194 10.81 -6.04 -13.00
CA ILE A 194 9.39 -6.00 -12.59
C ILE A 194 8.51 -5.47 -13.74
N PHE A 195 8.94 -4.39 -14.39
CA PHE A 195 8.18 -3.81 -15.49
C PHE A 195 8.15 -4.67 -16.75
N ASN A 196 9.21 -5.42 -17.03
CA ASN A 196 9.22 -6.39 -18.12
C ASN A 196 8.23 -7.53 -17.87
N GLU A 197 8.07 -8.00 -16.63
CA GLU A 197 7.07 -9.02 -16.30
C GLU A 197 5.63 -8.52 -16.57
N PHE A 198 5.36 -7.22 -16.42
CA PHE A 198 4.05 -6.67 -16.74
C PHE A 198 3.71 -6.70 -18.23
N ARG A 199 4.69 -6.89 -19.13
CA ARG A 199 4.39 -7.02 -20.56
C ARG A 199 3.54 -8.25 -20.89
N ALA A 200 3.54 -9.27 -20.03
CA ALA A 200 2.66 -10.42 -20.14
C ALA A 200 1.21 -10.14 -19.72
N CYS A 201 0.94 -8.98 -19.12
CA CYS A 201 -0.39 -8.59 -18.67
C CYS A 201 -1.23 -8.02 -19.80
N ARG A 202 -2.55 -8.00 -19.59
CA ARG A 202 -3.48 -7.35 -20.51
C ARG A 202 -3.21 -5.84 -20.62
N LYS A 203 -3.42 -5.30 -21.82
CA LYS A 203 -3.45 -3.84 -22.05
C LYS A 203 -4.52 -3.17 -21.18
N GLY A 204 -4.28 -1.93 -20.78
CA GLY A 204 -5.18 -1.15 -19.92
C GLY A 204 -5.05 -1.44 -18.42
N LEU A 205 -4.20 -2.39 -18.01
CA LEU A 205 -3.80 -2.59 -16.62
C LEU A 205 -3.25 -1.26 -16.04
N MET A 206 -3.75 -0.88 -14.87
CA MET A 206 -3.27 0.28 -14.12
C MET A 206 -2.10 -0.14 -13.22
N ILE A 207 -0.94 0.46 -13.42
CA ILE A 207 0.28 0.26 -12.64
C ILE A 207 0.50 1.51 -11.79
N LYS A 208 0.27 1.38 -10.48
CA LYS A 208 0.57 2.41 -9.49
C LYS A 208 1.97 2.19 -8.97
N ILE A 209 2.85 3.16 -9.16
CA ILE A 209 4.21 3.14 -8.66
C ILE A 209 4.24 4.03 -7.43
N ASN A 210 4.57 3.43 -6.29
CA ASN A 210 4.70 4.11 -5.03
C ASN A 210 6.17 4.26 -4.70
N ILE A 211 6.70 5.48 -4.73
CA ILE A 211 8.05 5.74 -4.24
C ILE A 211 7.95 5.95 -2.74
N VAL A 212 8.55 5.03 -1.98
CA VAL A 212 8.59 5.13 -0.51
C VAL A 212 9.93 5.70 -0.11
N GLU A 213 9.92 6.94 0.36
CA GLU A 213 11.13 7.65 0.77
C GLU A 213 11.43 7.43 2.25
N ASN A 214 12.61 6.89 2.54
CA ASN A 214 13.12 6.67 3.91
C ASN A 214 14.30 7.62 4.20
N GLY A 215 14.16 8.94 3.97
CA GLY A 215 15.30 9.87 4.13
C GLY A 215 15.04 11.32 3.72
N ALA A 216 16.13 12.07 3.55
CA ALA A 216 16.09 13.46 3.09
C ALA A 216 16.08 13.52 1.54
N LEU A 217 15.25 14.44 1.01
CA LEU A 217 14.79 14.70 -0.37
C LEU A 217 15.82 14.77 -1.54
N ARG A 218 17.08 14.41 -1.33
CA ARG A 218 18.16 14.64 -2.29
C ARG A 218 18.77 13.27 -2.66
N PRO A 219 18.22 12.57 -3.68
CA PRO A 219 18.11 13.06 -5.04
C PRO A 219 16.87 12.50 -5.79
N LEU A 220 15.67 13.02 -5.48
CA LEU A 220 14.46 12.57 -6.18
C LEU A 220 14.56 12.69 -7.72
N HIS A 221 15.32 13.67 -8.24
CA HIS A 221 15.54 13.85 -9.67
C HIS A 221 16.10 12.61 -10.37
N GLN A 222 17.10 11.91 -9.81
CA GLN A 222 17.73 10.73 -10.43
C GLN A 222 16.76 9.55 -10.49
N ILE A 223 15.90 9.44 -9.48
CA ILE A 223 14.86 8.42 -9.41
C ILE A 223 13.81 8.69 -10.48
N PHE A 224 13.45 9.96 -10.69
CA PHE A 224 12.52 10.36 -11.74
C PHE A 224 13.10 10.22 -13.15
N GLU A 225 14.36 10.59 -13.36
CA GLU A 225 15.06 10.38 -14.63
C GLU A 225 15.01 8.91 -15.07
N PHE A 226 14.96 7.98 -14.12
CA PHE A 226 14.80 6.56 -14.41
C PHE A 226 13.34 6.08 -14.51
N ILE A 227 12.48 6.49 -13.57
CA ILE A 227 11.08 6.03 -13.52
C ILE A 227 10.27 6.57 -14.69
N PHE A 228 10.47 7.84 -15.10
CA PHE A 228 9.67 8.46 -16.15
C PHE A 228 9.82 7.81 -17.54
N PRO A 229 11.05 7.54 -18.04
CA PRO A 229 11.21 6.79 -19.29
C PRO A 229 10.55 5.42 -19.24
N THR A 230 10.61 4.75 -18.09
CA THR A 230 9.99 3.44 -17.94
C THR A 230 8.47 3.52 -17.93
N MET A 231 7.89 4.49 -17.23
CA MET A 231 6.44 4.77 -17.27
C MET A 231 5.97 5.12 -18.68
N ARG A 232 6.74 5.91 -19.43
CA ARG A 232 6.45 6.24 -20.84
C ARG A 232 6.42 4.97 -21.70
N THR A 233 7.43 4.11 -21.56
CA THR A 233 7.50 2.82 -22.27
C THR A 233 6.29 1.92 -21.96
N LEU A 234 5.87 1.87 -20.70
CA LEU A 234 4.66 1.12 -20.30
C LEU A 234 3.39 1.71 -20.94
N ARG A 235 3.27 3.04 -21.01
CA ARG A 235 2.12 3.68 -21.67
C ARG A 235 2.08 3.42 -23.15
N GLU A 236 3.22 3.50 -23.83
CA GLU A 236 3.34 3.14 -25.26
C GLU A 236 2.96 1.67 -25.51
N ALA A 237 3.21 0.79 -24.55
CA ALA A 237 2.74 -0.60 -24.58
C ALA A 237 1.23 -0.78 -24.28
N GLY A 238 0.52 0.30 -23.93
CA GLY A 238 -0.92 0.31 -23.65
C GLY A 238 -1.30 0.19 -22.17
N PHE A 239 -0.37 0.38 -21.24
CA PHE A 239 -0.65 0.40 -19.80
C PHE A 239 -1.09 1.80 -19.32
N ARG A 240 -1.86 1.84 -18.24
CA ARG A 240 -2.10 3.08 -17.49
C ARG A 240 -1.11 3.13 -16.33
N THR A 241 -0.52 4.28 -16.06
CA THR A 241 0.47 4.40 -14.98
C THR A 241 0.18 5.60 -14.09
N GLN A 242 0.33 5.41 -12.79
CA GLN A 242 0.17 6.45 -11.77
C GLN A 242 1.41 6.44 -10.87
N LEU A 243 1.92 7.61 -10.50
CA LEU A 243 3.06 7.74 -9.59
C LEU A 243 2.60 8.41 -8.30
N THR A 244 2.94 7.81 -7.16
CA THR A 244 2.67 8.36 -5.83
C THR A 244 3.97 8.47 -5.06
N LEU A 245 4.20 9.61 -4.41
CA LEU A 245 5.33 9.82 -3.52
C LEU A 245 4.89 9.78 -2.06
N HIS A 246 5.33 8.76 -1.34
CA HIS A 246 5.06 8.61 0.09
C HIS A 246 6.16 9.30 0.90
N GLY A 247 5.76 10.17 1.83
CA GLY A 247 6.66 10.97 2.70
C GLY A 247 6.50 12.49 2.54
N THR A 248 5.94 12.97 1.42
CA THR A 248 5.90 14.40 1.03
C THR A 248 4.48 14.99 0.98
N ASN A 249 3.60 14.60 1.91
CA ASN A 249 2.14 14.89 1.88
C ASN A 249 1.37 14.17 0.75
N GLY A 250 1.93 13.08 0.18
CA GLY A 250 1.17 12.16 -0.68
C GLY A 250 0.75 12.77 -2.02
N ALA A 251 1.71 13.35 -2.74
CA ALA A 251 1.42 13.87 -4.08
C ALA A 251 1.17 12.70 -5.06
N ILE A 252 0.05 12.76 -5.77
CA ILE A 252 -0.39 11.79 -6.77
C ILE A 252 -0.24 12.43 -8.14
N PHE A 253 0.41 11.73 -9.06
CA PHE A 253 0.67 12.20 -10.41
C PHE A 253 0.08 11.21 -11.43
N ASP A 254 -0.78 11.72 -12.32
CA ASP A 254 -1.14 11.01 -13.54
C ASP A 254 -0.14 11.41 -14.63
N ALA A 255 0.62 10.44 -15.14
CA ALA A 255 1.70 10.70 -16.07
C ALA A 255 1.24 11.10 -17.50
N ALA A 256 -0.04 11.40 -17.74
CA ALA A 256 -0.52 11.82 -19.07
C ALA A 256 0.03 13.17 -19.51
N GLU A 257 0.47 13.98 -18.55
CA GLU A 257 0.90 15.36 -18.79
C GLU A 257 2.32 15.65 -18.27
N PHE A 258 3.04 14.64 -17.75
CA PHE A 258 4.26 14.86 -16.99
C PHE A 258 5.55 14.59 -17.79
N SER A 259 6.38 15.63 -17.92
CA SER A 259 7.81 15.52 -18.12
C SER A 259 8.56 15.56 -16.77
N PRO A 260 9.84 15.16 -16.69
CA PRO A 260 10.67 15.37 -15.49
C PRO A 260 10.66 16.83 -15.01
N GLU A 261 10.63 17.80 -15.93
CA GLU A 261 10.58 19.22 -15.61
C GLU A 261 9.22 19.62 -15.03
N GLY A 262 8.12 19.15 -15.62
CA GLY A 262 6.77 19.32 -15.08
C GLY A 262 6.64 18.72 -13.68
N PHE A 263 7.33 17.60 -13.43
CA PHE A 263 7.45 17.02 -12.10
C PHE A 263 8.15 17.95 -11.11
N VAL A 264 9.35 18.42 -11.45
CA VAL A 264 10.12 19.31 -10.56
C VAL A 264 9.32 20.57 -10.25
N LEU A 265 8.61 21.11 -11.24
CA LEU A 265 7.73 22.26 -11.07
C LEU A 265 6.58 21.95 -10.10
N ALA A 266 5.80 20.90 -10.37
CA ALA A 266 4.65 20.51 -9.55
C ALA A 266 5.06 20.15 -8.12
N HIS A 267 6.19 19.46 -7.95
CA HIS A 267 6.74 19.16 -6.63
C HIS A 267 7.17 20.44 -5.90
N THR A 268 7.80 21.38 -6.61
CA THR A 268 8.19 22.67 -6.04
C THR A 268 6.96 23.45 -5.59
N GLU A 269 5.92 23.50 -6.41
CA GLU A 269 4.70 24.28 -6.13
C GLU A 269 3.81 23.65 -5.05
N HIS A 270 3.60 22.34 -5.09
CA HIS A 270 2.63 21.68 -4.20
C HIS A 270 3.25 21.11 -2.93
N VAL A 271 4.55 20.84 -2.92
CA VAL A 271 5.24 20.24 -1.76
C VAL A 271 6.21 21.24 -1.14
N VAL A 272 7.17 21.74 -1.91
CA VAL A 272 8.28 22.54 -1.35
C VAL A 272 7.79 23.90 -0.87
N LYS A 273 6.98 24.60 -1.67
CA LYS A 273 6.49 25.94 -1.35
C LYS A 273 5.62 25.96 -0.07
N PRO A 274 4.59 25.09 0.10
CA PRO A 274 3.82 25.04 1.34
C PRO A 274 4.64 24.63 2.56
N LEU A 275 5.65 23.77 2.39
CA LEU A 275 6.56 23.42 3.48
C LEU A 275 7.44 24.61 3.90
N ARG A 276 7.96 25.38 2.93
CA ARG A 276 8.72 26.61 3.21
C ARG A 276 7.86 27.64 3.94
N GLU A 277 6.62 27.85 3.49
CA GLU A 277 5.68 28.76 4.15
C GLU A 277 5.37 28.33 5.59
N LYS A 278 5.12 27.03 5.83
CA LYS A 278 4.91 26.50 7.18
C LYS A 278 6.14 26.64 8.08
N LEU A 279 7.34 26.43 7.53
CA LEU A 279 8.59 26.61 8.29
C LEU A 279 8.83 28.08 8.62
N ALA A 280 8.60 28.99 7.66
CA ALA A 280 8.69 30.42 7.90
C ALA A 280 7.69 30.90 8.96
N GLN A 281 6.44 30.40 8.93
CA GLN A 281 5.43 30.69 9.96
C GLN A 281 5.86 30.18 11.35
N ARG A 282 6.45 28.99 11.43
CA ARG A 282 6.95 28.45 12.70
C ARG A 282 8.12 29.26 13.26
N GLU A 283 9.03 29.69 12.40
CA GLU A 283 10.15 30.52 12.81
C GLU A 283 9.67 31.90 13.27
N LEU A 284 8.71 32.50 12.57
CA LEU A 284 8.08 33.75 12.98
C LEU A 284 7.43 33.64 14.37
N VAL A 285 6.66 32.58 14.62
CA VAL A 285 6.05 32.31 15.94
C VAL A 285 7.11 32.12 17.03
N ARG A 286 8.25 31.51 16.69
CA ARG A 286 9.35 31.29 17.63
C ARG A 286 10.04 32.60 18.01
N VAL A 287 10.30 33.46 17.03
CA VAL A 287 10.88 34.79 17.24
C VAL A 287 9.94 35.68 18.05
N THR A 288 8.64 35.74 17.69
CA THR A 288 7.67 36.54 18.44
C THR A 288 7.54 36.10 19.89
N LYS A 289 7.57 34.78 20.14
CA LYS A 289 7.50 34.25 21.51
C LYS A 289 8.76 34.60 22.31
N GLN A 290 9.92 34.60 21.67
CA GLN A 290 11.17 35.02 22.31
C GLN A 290 11.13 36.51 22.68
N ASP A 291 10.65 37.37 21.78
CA ASP A 291 10.48 38.81 22.05
C ASP A 291 9.48 39.06 23.20
N GLU A 292 8.36 38.31 23.24
CA GLU A 292 7.38 38.37 24.34
C GLU A 292 7.99 37.94 25.69
N ASP A 293 8.78 36.86 25.69
CA ASP A 293 9.46 36.36 26.90
C ASP A 293 10.53 37.37 27.39
N GLU A 294 11.27 38.00 26.47
CA GLU A 294 12.25 39.06 26.79
C GLU A 294 11.56 40.32 27.33
N GLN A 295 10.45 40.77 26.73
CA GLN A 295 9.66 41.89 27.24
C GLN A 295 9.08 41.61 28.63
N ALA A 296 8.58 40.39 28.87
CA ALA A 296 8.06 39.99 30.18
C ALA A 296 9.16 39.99 31.25
N GLN A 297 10.37 39.56 30.91
CA GLN A 297 11.54 39.62 31.82
C GLN A 297 11.95 41.06 32.13
N GLN A 298 11.97 41.94 31.13
CA GLN A 298 12.29 43.35 31.35
C GLN A 298 11.26 44.03 32.25
N LEU A 299 9.96 43.78 32.02
CA LEU A 299 8.87 44.32 32.84
C LEU A 299 8.96 43.83 34.29
N PHE A 300 9.34 42.57 34.48
CA PHE A 300 9.62 41.99 35.79
C PHE A 300 10.78 42.73 36.48
N LEU A 301 11.93 42.89 35.81
CA LEU A 301 13.08 43.59 36.37
C LEU A 301 12.73 45.04 36.75
N ASP A 302 12.05 45.77 35.87
CA ASP A 302 11.64 47.15 36.10
C ASP A 302 10.73 47.27 37.34
N THR A 303 9.78 46.34 37.53
CA THR A 303 8.87 46.30 38.68
C THR A 303 9.60 46.13 40.02
N PHE A 304 10.71 45.39 40.05
CA PHE A 304 11.49 45.13 41.27
C PHE A 304 12.65 46.10 41.51
N THR A 305 12.98 46.97 40.55
CA THR A 305 14.05 47.97 40.69
C THR A 305 13.58 49.38 41.01
N THR A 306 12.26 49.63 41.07
CA THR A 306 11.73 50.91 41.56
C THR A 306 11.82 50.98 43.10
N PRO A 307 12.55 51.96 43.68
CA PRO A 307 12.78 52.07 45.12
C PRO A 307 11.57 52.51 45.94
#